data_AF-A0AAU5QFM6-F1
#
_entry.id   AF-A0AAU5QFM6-F1
#
_cell.length_a   1.000
_cell.length_b   1.000
_cell.length_c   1.000
_cell.angle_alpha   90.00
_cell.angle_beta   90.00
_cell.angle_gamma   90.00
#
_symmetry.space_group_name_H-M   'P 1'
#
loop_
_entity.id
_entity.type
_entity.pdbx_description
1 polymer ?
#
loop_
_entity_poly.entity_id
_entity_poly.type
_entity_poly.pdbx_seq_one_letter_code
_entity_poly.pdbx_strand_id
1 'polypeptide(L)'
;MASSRTTVAVREWDFVLHLQEPLTPAQSDTVDGLYDFNDGRMSLVEGPGTAEFWCTFEAEALTAAIAEALSLFEQLPGVLVRSVELGPRELEDNGMTTPAVVRVPE
;
A
#
# COMPACT_ATOMS: atom_id res chain seq x y z
N MET A 1 37.16 -2.80 18.91
CA MET A 1 36.26 -3.38 17.90
C MET A 1 35.17 -2.37 17.63
N ALA A 2 35.22 -1.70 16.48
CA ALA A 2 34.15 -0.79 16.08
C ALA A 2 33.02 -1.66 15.50
N SER A 3 31.88 -1.68 16.18
CA SER A 3 30.66 -2.30 15.67
C SER A 3 30.08 -1.39 14.60
N SER A 4 30.22 -1.76 13.33
CA SER A 4 29.51 -1.10 12.24
C SER A 4 28.02 -1.38 12.42
N ARG A 5 27.29 -0.40 13.00
CA ARG A 5 25.84 -0.41 12.97
C ARG A 5 25.46 -0.12 11.52
N THR A 6 25.11 -1.15 10.76
CA THR A 6 24.50 -0.96 9.43
C THR A 6 23.20 -0.23 9.68
N THR A 7 23.18 1.08 9.41
CA THR A 7 21.95 1.84 9.32
C THR A 7 21.22 1.28 8.11
N VAL A 8 20.16 0.50 8.32
CA VAL A 8 19.36 0.05 7.19
C VAL A 8 18.63 1.29 6.66
N ALA A 9 18.73 1.52 5.34
CA ALA A 9 18.07 2.64 4.72
C ALA A 9 16.57 2.36 4.67
N VAL A 10 15.79 3.15 5.38
CA VAL A 10 14.33 3.19 5.26
C VAL A 10 13.99 4.05 4.05
N ARG A 11 13.01 3.61 3.25
CA ARG A 11 12.45 4.41 2.15
C ARG A 11 10.94 4.31 2.14
N GLU A 12 10.32 5.28 1.47
CA GLU A 12 8.89 5.30 1.21
C GLU A 12 8.53 4.28 0.12
N TRP A 13 7.39 3.61 0.31
CA TRP A 13 6.85 2.61 -0.61
C TRP A 13 5.39 2.89 -0.91
N ASP A 14 5.07 3.00 -2.20
CA ASP A 14 3.72 3.19 -2.71
C ASP A 14 3.13 1.89 -3.24
N PHE A 15 1.88 1.58 -2.87
CA PHE A 15 1.15 0.41 -3.37
C PHE A 15 -0.35 0.58 -3.16
N VAL A 16 -1.15 -0.23 -3.86
CA VAL A 16 -2.61 -0.24 -3.70
C VAL A 16 -3.09 -1.56 -3.10
N LEU A 17 -3.91 -1.47 -2.06
CA LEU A 17 -4.62 -2.62 -1.48
C LEU A 17 -6.06 -2.64 -2.00
N HIS A 18 -6.39 -3.65 -2.81
CA HIS A 18 -7.74 -3.86 -3.31
C HIS A 18 -8.57 -4.66 -2.31
N LEU A 19 -9.74 -4.16 -1.94
CA LEU A 19 -10.67 -4.92 -1.12
C LEU A 19 -11.43 -5.95 -1.94
N GLN A 20 -11.87 -7.02 -1.28
CA GLN A 20 -12.71 -8.05 -1.90
C GLN A 20 -14.11 -7.54 -2.21
N GLU A 21 -14.65 -6.71 -1.31
CA GLU A 21 -15.98 -6.08 -1.41
C GLU A 21 -15.87 -4.61 -0.99
N PRO A 22 -16.77 -3.73 -1.47
CA PRO A 22 -16.91 -2.39 -0.94
C PRO A 22 -17.16 -2.40 0.57
N LEU A 23 -16.76 -1.33 1.24
CA LEU A 23 -17.08 -1.19 2.66
C LEU A 23 -18.58 -1.00 2.85
N THR A 24 -19.13 -1.66 3.86
CA THR A 24 -20.46 -1.31 4.37
C THR A 24 -20.41 0.08 5.01
N PRO A 25 -21.54 0.80 5.12
CA PRO A 25 -21.57 2.10 5.79
C PRO A 25 -20.97 2.07 7.20
N ALA A 26 -21.25 1.03 7.99
CA ALA A 26 -20.70 0.89 9.33
C ALA A 26 -19.17 0.68 9.34
N GLN A 27 -18.62 -0.02 8.34
CA GLN A 27 -17.16 -0.17 8.20
C GLN A 27 -16.51 1.14 7.77
N SER A 28 -17.15 1.88 6.86
CA SER A 28 -16.69 3.21 6.45
C SER A 28 -16.68 4.19 7.63
N ASP A 29 -17.75 4.25 8.41
CA ASP A 29 -17.82 5.04 9.66
C ASP A 29 -16.72 4.62 10.67
N THR A 30 -16.36 3.33 10.69
CA THR A 30 -15.27 2.84 11.53
C THR A 30 -13.92 3.33 11.03
N VAL A 31 -13.66 3.25 9.71
CA VAL A 31 -12.43 3.78 9.09
C VAL A 31 -12.26 5.26 9.40
N ASP A 32 -13.31 6.07 9.28
CA ASP A 32 -13.30 7.51 9.57
C ASP A 32 -12.93 7.83 11.03
N GLY A 33 -13.22 6.89 11.95
CA GLY A 33 -12.89 7.02 13.37
C GLY A 33 -11.48 6.54 13.75
N LEU A 34 -10.79 5.79 12.88
CA LEU A 34 -9.49 5.20 13.18
C LEU A 34 -8.36 6.15 12.74
N TYR A 35 -7.57 6.62 13.70
CA TYR A 35 -6.45 7.52 13.45
C TYR A 35 -5.46 6.93 12.44
N ASP A 36 -5.13 5.65 12.56
CA ASP A 36 -4.12 4.99 11.70
C ASP A 36 -4.54 4.92 10.22
N PHE A 37 -5.85 4.99 9.92
CA PHE A 37 -6.36 5.06 8.55
C PHE A 37 -6.45 6.49 8.02
N ASN A 38 -6.26 7.50 8.88
CA ASN A 38 -6.39 8.92 8.59
C ASN A 38 -5.09 9.71 8.89
N ASP A 39 -3.99 9.01 9.16
CA ASP A 39 -2.68 9.62 9.46
C ASP A 39 -1.91 10.04 8.20
N GLY A 40 -2.50 9.79 7.03
CA GLY A 40 -1.96 10.15 5.71
C GLY A 40 -1.22 9.00 5.00
N ARG A 41 -0.97 7.87 5.67
CA ARG A 41 -0.31 6.70 5.05
C ARG A 41 -1.25 5.85 4.21
N MET A 42 -2.55 5.99 4.41
CA MET A 42 -3.58 5.29 3.66
C MET A 42 -4.68 6.25 3.23
N SER A 43 -5.22 6.05 2.04
CA SER A 43 -6.38 6.80 1.54
C SER A 43 -7.37 5.84 0.91
N LEU A 44 -8.59 5.82 1.45
CA LEU A 44 -9.70 5.04 0.90
C LEU A 44 -10.18 5.68 -0.41
N VAL A 45 -10.28 4.87 -1.46
CA VAL A 45 -10.85 5.23 -2.75
C VAL A 45 -11.98 4.26 -3.06
N GLU A 46 -13.19 4.80 -3.23
CA GLU A 46 -14.38 4.01 -3.53
C GLU A 46 -14.84 4.22 -4.97
N GLY A 47 -15.28 3.13 -5.60
CA GLY A 47 -15.84 3.12 -6.94
C GLY A 47 -17.08 2.23 -7.03
N PRO A 48 -17.78 2.22 -8.18
CA PRO A 48 -18.96 1.37 -8.35
C PRO A 48 -18.64 -0.11 -8.18
N GLY A 49 -18.97 -0.66 -7.00
CA GLY A 49 -18.71 -2.07 -6.65
C GLY A 49 -17.27 -2.38 -6.27
N THR A 50 -16.43 -1.37 -6.02
CA THR A 50 -15.01 -1.53 -5.67
C THR A 50 -14.62 -0.60 -4.53
N ALA A 51 -13.65 -1.02 -3.72
CA ALA A 51 -12.98 -0.17 -2.75
C ALA A 51 -11.51 -0.56 -2.67
N GLU A 52 -10.64 0.42 -2.58
CA GLU A 52 -9.19 0.22 -2.50
C GLU A 52 -8.56 1.25 -1.57
N PHE A 53 -7.40 0.91 -1.01
CA PHE A 53 -6.58 1.84 -0.25
C PHE A 53 -5.30 2.13 -1.00
N TRP A 54 -5.06 3.40 -1.29
CA TRP A 54 -3.76 3.88 -1.77
C TRP A 54 -2.86 4.07 -0.56
N CYS A 55 -1.71 3.41 -0.56
CA CYS A 55 -0.85 3.28 0.62
C CYS A 55 0.55 3.83 0.35
N THR A 56 1.08 4.54 1.34
CA THR A 56 2.44 5.10 1.34
C THR A 56 3.06 4.84 2.72
N PHE A 57 4.04 3.94 2.80
CA PHE A 57 4.64 3.49 4.06
C PHE A 57 6.17 3.53 4.01
N GLU A 58 6.78 4.01 5.10
CA GLU A 58 8.23 3.98 5.27
C GLU A 58 8.69 2.61 5.81
N ALA A 59 9.48 1.88 5.03
CA ALA A 59 10.07 0.62 5.48
C ALA A 59 11.39 0.31 4.76
N GLU A 60 12.14 -0.63 5.33
CA GLU A 60 13.36 -1.16 4.72
C GLU A 60 13.08 -1.93 3.41
N ALA A 61 11.89 -2.53 3.30
CA ALA A 61 11.48 -3.34 2.15
C ALA A 61 9.97 -3.19 1.87
N LEU A 62 9.58 -3.32 0.60
CA LEU A 62 8.17 -3.28 0.19
C LEU A 62 7.31 -4.27 0.94
N THR A 63 7.81 -5.49 1.15
CA THR A 63 7.06 -6.52 1.87
C THR A 63 6.83 -6.18 3.33
N ALA A 64 7.75 -5.43 3.96
CA ALA A 64 7.57 -4.91 5.31
C ALA A 64 6.52 -3.80 5.34
N ALA A 65 6.56 -2.87 4.37
CA ALA A 65 5.55 -1.83 4.20
C ALA A 65 4.14 -2.44 3.98
N ILE A 66 4.02 -3.44 3.11
CA ILE A 66 2.75 -4.17 2.88
C ILE A 66 2.29 -4.87 4.16
N ALA A 67 3.20 -5.56 4.88
CA ALA A 67 2.84 -6.26 6.11
C ALA A 67 2.34 -5.28 7.19
N GLU A 68 2.96 -4.10 7.30
CA GLU A 68 2.52 -3.05 8.21
C GLU A 68 1.12 -2.56 7.85
N ALA A 69 0.88 -2.20 6.58
CA ALA A 69 -0.44 -1.76 6.13
C ALA A 69 -1.52 -2.84 6.36
N LEU A 70 -1.20 -4.11 6.11
CA LEU A 70 -2.14 -5.22 6.35
C LEU A 70 -2.45 -5.41 7.84
N SER A 71 -1.50 -5.11 8.75
CA SER A 71 -1.75 -5.23 10.19
C SER A 71 -2.82 -4.27 10.70
N LEU A 72 -3.03 -3.13 10.02
CA LEU A 72 -4.07 -2.17 10.40
C LEU A 72 -5.49 -2.72 10.20
N PHE A 73 -5.67 -3.69 9.31
CA PHE A 73 -6.97 -4.35 9.10
C PHE A 73 -7.40 -5.23 10.27
N GLU A 74 -6.52 -5.53 11.24
CA GLU A 74 -6.93 -6.13 12.52
C GLU A 74 -7.95 -5.25 13.28
N GLN A 75 -7.94 -3.94 13.02
CA GLN A 75 -8.89 -2.98 13.60
C GLN A 75 -10.23 -2.90 12.82
N LEU A 76 -10.33 -3.54 11.66
CA LEU A 76 -11.50 -3.53 10.77
C LEU A 76 -12.01 -4.97 10.50
N PRO A 77 -12.64 -5.61 11.51
CA PRO A 77 -13.09 -6.98 11.37
C PRO A 77 -14.10 -7.15 10.23
N GLY A 78 -13.92 -8.20 9.44
CA GLY A 78 -14.78 -8.54 8.30
C GLY A 78 -14.44 -7.83 6.99
N VAL A 79 -13.43 -6.94 6.98
CA VAL A 79 -12.86 -6.41 5.74
C VAL A 79 -11.78 -7.37 5.23
N LEU A 80 -11.82 -7.71 3.94
CA LEU A 80 -10.86 -8.60 3.30
C LEU A 80 -10.12 -7.88 2.19
N VAL A 81 -8.79 -7.97 2.20
CA VAL A 81 -7.94 -7.52 1.09
C VAL A 81 -7.80 -8.66 0.08
N ARG A 82 -8.17 -8.39 -1.17
CA ARG A 82 -8.12 -9.33 -2.30
C ARG A 82 -6.73 -9.42 -2.90
N SER A 83 -6.09 -8.28 -3.12
CA SER A 83 -4.83 -8.20 -3.86
C SER A 83 -4.05 -6.95 -3.51
N VAL A 84 -2.73 -7.02 -3.66
CA VAL A 84 -1.83 -5.87 -3.65
C VAL A 84 -1.40 -5.59 -5.08
N GLU A 85 -1.44 -4.33 -5.48
CA GLU A 85 -1.04 -3.89 -6.82
C GLU A 85 0.10 -2.87 -6.75
N LEU A 86 1.03 -3.01 -7.70
CA LEU A 86 1.98 -1.98 -8.09
C LEU A 86 1.61 -1.56 -9.52
N GLY A 87 0.88 -0.46 -9.64
CA GLY A 87 0.52 0.10 -10.93
C GLY A 87 1.70 0.86 -11.55
N PRO A 88 1.51 1.46 -12.74
CA PRO A 88 2.56 2.19 -13.43
C PRO A 88 3.17 3.32 -12.58
N ARG A 89 2.34 4.01 -11.80
CA ARG A 89 2.77 5.10 -10.92
C ARG A 89 3.59 4.55 -9.76
N GLU A 90 3.08 3.54 -9.07
CA GLU A 90 3.76 2.92 -7.93
C GLU A 90 5.09 2.30 -8.37
N LEU A 91 5.17 1.73 -9.58
CA LEU A 91 6.43 1.24 -10.13
C LEU A 91 7.44 2.39 -10.38
N GLU A 92 6.98 3.55 -10.82
CA GLU A 92 7.83 4.74 -11.00
C GLU A 92 8.30 5.30 -9.66
N ASP A 93 7.37 5.55 -8.75
CA ASP A 93 7.62 6.15 -7.43
C ASP A 93 8.52 5.23 -6.57
N ASN A 94 8.35 3.90 -6.68
CA ASN A 94 9.23 2.92 -6.02
C ASN A 94 10.59 2.71 -6.72
N GLY A 95 10.83 3.32 -7.88
CA GLY A 95 12.05 3.11 -8.68
C GLY A 95 12.18 1.69 -9.22
N MET A 96 11.05 1.03 -9.50
CA MET A 96 10.94 -0.32 -10.04
C MET A 96 10.58 -0.36 -11.53
N THR A 97 10.32 0.80 -12.14
CA THR A 97 10.06 0.91 -13.58
C THR A 97 11.20 0.34 -14.40
N THR A 98 10.89 -0.71 -15.18
CA THR A 98 11.82 -1.25 -16.17
C THR A 98 11.73 -0.47 -17.47
N PRO A 99 12.86 -0.13 -18.12
CA PRO A 99 12.84 0.47 -19.44
C PRO A 99 12.02 -0.36 -20.44
N ALA A 100 11.21 0.30 -21.26
CA ALA A 100 10.45 -0.37 -22.31
C ALA A 100 11.41 -1.03 -23.31
N VAL A 101 11.24 -2.33 -23.56
CA VAL A 101 11.98 -3.04 -24.60
C VAL A 101 11.32 -2.72 -25.94
N VAL A 102 11.84 -1.71 -26.64
CA VAL A 102 11.42 -1.39 -28.00
C VAL A 102 12.05 -2.42 -28.94
N ARG A 103 11.23 -3.19 -29.66
CA ARG A 103 11.74 -4.02 -30.77
C ARG A 103 12.28 -3.09 -31.85
N VAL A 104 13.51 -3.32 -32.28
CA VAL A 104 14.07 -2.64 -33.45
C VAL A 104 13.19 -3.01 -34.66
N PRO A 105 12.77 -2.03 -35.50
CA PRO A 105 12.03 -2.32 -36.72
C PRO A 105 12.80 -3.30 -37.61
N GLU A 106 12.10 -4.26 -38.23
CA GLU A 106 12.68 -5.18 -39.22
C GLU A 106 13.14 -4.46 -40.50
#